data_AF-A0A7V2HX88-F1
#
_entry.id   AF-A0A7V2HX88-F1
#
_cell.length_a   1.000
_cell.length_b   1.000
_cell.length_c   1.000
_cell.angle_alpha   90.00
_cell.angle_beta   90.00
_cell.angle_gamma   90.00
#
_symmetry.space_group_name_H-M   'P 1'
#
loop_
_entity.id
_entity.type
_entity.pdbx_description
1 polymer ?
#
loop_
_entity_poly.entity_id
_entity_poly.type
_entity_poly.pdbx_seq_one_letter_code
_entity_poly.pdbx_strand_id
1 'polypeptide(L)'
;MDDDVRISQAKIPTNLLENHDAVSFRVLPHGESLLNHFQRHEYRKSMEIGRSFHAKTATIPCVSGAVGLFRKEALLRQSDLHSGEFSGEDLQRTLLIHRHRNDRGVTFVDEEVYTHAPRTLRELYLQRVHGWWPGLWNNFHHLLHLAFASKVNWRLRYDSLYALFLVVTDPFRILALPALFSSFGRFWTFYIFYVLLELIPYLKMGRRESIVVILLSPIYGVAQLFTRVVAFFAWLYRRLVALTSGRRIPDSYKRAPLAHQAFALVFGLVALVGL
;
A
#
# COMPACT_ATOMS: atom_id res chain seq x y z
N MET A 1 -11.47 12.95 5.08
CA MET A 1 -12.02 12.65 3.75
C MET A 1 -11.22 13.48 2.79
N ASP A 2 -10.76 12.86 1.72
CA ASP A 2 -10.04 13.57 0.67
C ASP A 2 -11.03 14.27 -0.27
N ASP A 3 -10.56 15.34 -0.93
CA ASP A 3 -11.38 16.21 -1.79
C ASP A 3 -11.95 15.48 -3.03
N ASP A 4 -11.40 14.32 -3.36
CA ASP A 4 -11.74 13.52 -4.55
C ASP A 4 -12.70 12.35 -4.25
N VAL A 5 -13.30 12.36 -3.05
CA VAL A 5 -14.16 11.28 -2.56
C VAL A 5 -15.64 11.56 -2.79
N ARG A 6 -16.35 10.55 -3.28
CA ARG A 6 -17.81 10.57 -3.46
C ARG A 6 -18.47 9.59 -2.49
N ILE A 7 -19.03 10.17 -1.43
CA ILE A 7 -19.89 9.49 -0.46
C ILE A 7 -21.28 9.49 -1.09
N SER A 8 -21.58 8.45 -1.86
CA SER A 8 -22.86 8.34 -2.56
C SER A 8 -23.99 8.09 -1.56
N GLN A 9 -24.28 6.82 -1.26
CA GLN A 9 -25.31 6.40 -0.30
C GLN A 9 -24.71 5.79 0.97
N ALA A 10 -23.39 5.86 1.13
CA ALA A 10 -22.68 5.27 2.25
C ALA A 10 -23.15 5.86 3.58
N LYS A 11 -23.59 4.98 4.49
CA LYS A 11 -23.91 5.36 5.86
C LYS A 11 -22.62 5.65 6.62
N ILE A 12 -22.68 6.60 7.56
CA ILE A 12 -21.56 6.95 8.43
C ILE A 12 -21.77 6.27 9.79
N PRO A 13 -21.13 5.13 10.07
CA PRO A 13 -21.42 4.31 11.25
C PRO A 13 -20.67 4.83 12.49
N THR A 14 -21.02 6.01 12.99
CA THR A 14 -20.35 6.62 14.15
C THR A 14 -20.44 5.78 15.41
N ASN A 15 -21.49 4.97 15.56
CA ASN A 15 -21.67 4.00 16.64
C ASN A 15 -20.52 2.97 16.74
N LEU A 16 -19.82 2.66 15.63
CA LEU A 16 -18.68 1.74 15.67
C LEU A 16 -17.48 2.31 16.44
N LEU A 17 -17.37 3.64 16.57
CA LEU A 17 -16.31 4.32 17.32
C LEU A 17 -16.48 4.22 18.85
N GLU A 18 -17.62 3.71 19.32
CA GLU A 18 -17.79 3.35 20.74
C GLU A 18 -16.85 2.21 21.12
N ASN A 19 -16.62 1.26 20.20
CA ASN A 19 -15.88 0.03 20.43
C ASN A 19 -14.54 -0.05 19.68
N HIS A 20 -14.26 0.89 18.77
CA HIS A 20 -13.05 0.86 17.93
C HIS A 20 -12.40 2.25 17.85
N ASP A 21 -11.09 2.28 17.59
CA ASP A 21 -10.36 3.54 17.44
C ASP A 21 -10.47 4.11 16.02
N ALA A 22 -10.72 3.24 15.03
CA ALA A 22 -11.01 3.68 13.67
C ALA A 22 -11.90 2.69 12.88
N VAL A 23 -12.53 3.20 11.82
CA VAL A 23 -13.37 2.46 10.88
C VAL A 23 -12.89 2.71 9.46
N SER A 24 -12.61 1.62 8.75
CA SER A 24 -12.24 1.58 7.34
C SER A 24 -13.48 1.29 6.48
N PHE A 25 -13.60 1.97 5.34
CA PHE A 25 -14.72 1.81 4.39
C PHE A 25 -14.30 0.95 3.20
N ARG A 26 -15.29 0.45 2.45
CA ARG A 26 -15.06 -0.17 1.13
C ARG A 26 -14.81 0.93 0.10
N VAL A 27 -13.56 1.35 -0.02
CA VAL A 27 -13.13 2.34 -1.02
C VAL A 27 -12.90 1.63 -2.36
N LEU A 28 -13.51 2.14 -3.44
CA LEU A 28 -13.32 1.64 -4.80
C LEU A 28 -13.02 2.78 -5.78
N PRO A 29 -12.08 2.61 -6.72
CA PRO A 29 -11.85 3.60 -7.76
C PRO A 29 -12.95 3.58 -8.82
N HIS A 30 -13.34 4.77 -9.26
CA HIS A 30 -14.30 4.95 -10.35
C HIS A 30 -13.62 5.09 -11.72
N GLY A 31 -14.33 4.71 -12.79
CA GLY A 31 -13.96 4.97 -14.20
C GLY A 31 -13.71 3.70 -15.03
N GLU A 32 -13.81 3.82 -16.34
CA GLU A 32 -14.05 2.69 -17.26
C GLU A 32 -12.83 2.28 -18.11
N SER A 33 -11.66 2.91 -17.91
CA SER A 33 -10.46 2.52 -18.64
C SER A 33 -9.93 1.17 -18.14
N LEU A 34 -9.18 0.44 -18.97
CA LEU A 34 -8.50 -0.80 -18.56
C LEU A 34 -7.61 -0.59 -17.32
N LEU A 35 -6.95 0.57 -17.21
CA LEU A 35 -6.15 0.94 -16.04
C LEU A 35 -7.01 1.08 -14.79
N ASN A 36 -8.21 1.66 -14.91
CA ASN A 36 -9.15 1.77 -13.81
C ASN A 36 -9.66 0.39 -13.39
N HIS A 37 -9.88 -0.53 -14.33
CA HIS A 37 -10.23 -1.92 -14.02
C HIS A 37 -9.12 -2.64 -13.25
N PHE A 38 -7.84 -2.45 -13.60
CA PHE A 38 -6.71 -2.97 -12.80
C PHE A 38 -6.72 -2.42 -11.37
N GLN A 39 -6.88 -1.10 -11.22
CA GLN A 39 -6.94 -0.50 -9.89
C GLN A 39 -8.16 -0.97 -9.10
N ARG A 40 -9.33 -1.05 -9.74
CA ARG A 40 -10.57 -1.52 -9.11
C ARG A 40 -10.43 -2.96 -8.64
N HIS A 41 -9.78 -3.81 -9.44
CA HIS A 41 -9.43 -5.17 -9.05
C HIS A 41 -8.49 -5.21 -7.83
N GLU A 42 -7.44 -4.40 -7.83
CA GLU A 42 -6.50 -4.30 -6.70
C GLU A 42 -7.17 -3.82 -5.41
N TYR A 43 -7.94 -2.74 -5.49
CA TYR A 43 -8.72 -2.22 -4.35
C TYR A 43 -9.72 -3.26 -3.86
N ARG A 44 -10.47 -3.91 -4.76
CA ARG A 44 -11.43 -4.94 -4.37
C ARG A 44 -10.77 -6.11 -3.65
N LYS A 45 -9.60 -6.58 -4.11
CA LYS A 45 -8.81 -7.58 -3.37
C LYS A 45 -8.47 -7.11 -1.96
N SER A 46 -8.01 -5.88 -1.83
CA SER A 46 -7.67 -5.30 -0.53
C SER A 46 -8.90 -5.20 0.38
N MET A 47 -10.03 -4.72 -0.13
CA MET A 47 -11.25 -4.48 0.66
C MET A 47 -12.03 -5.77 0.96
N GLU A 48 -12.35 -6.59 -0.04
CA GLU A 48 -13.21 -7.77 0.13
C GLU A 48 -12.48 -9.00 0.70
N ILE A 49 -11.19 -9.13 0.43
CA ILE A 49 -10.41 -10.28 0.93
C ILE A 49 -9.58 -9.84 2.13
N GLY A 50 -8.77 -8.79 1.95
CA GLY A 50 -7.89 -8.27 3.00
C GLY A 50 -8.69 -7.74 4.19
N ARG A 51 -9.55 -6.73 4.01
CA ARG A 51 -10.28 -6.12 5.13
C ARG A 51 -11.23 -7.13 5.79
N SER A 52 -11.92 -7.97 5.03
CA SER A 52 -12.76 -9.03 5.61
C SER A 52 -11.98 -10.06 6.44
N PHE A 53 -10.73 -10.37 6.09
CA PHE A 53 -9.86 -11.23 6.91
C PHE A 53 -9.53 -10.58 8.27
N HIS A 54 -9.32 -9.27 8.29
CA HIS A 54 -8.96 -8.51 9.50
C HIS A 54 -10.15 -8.03 10.34
N ALA A 55 -11.33 -7.83 9.72
CA ALA A 55 -12.50 -7.21 10.34
C ALA A 55 -12.92 -7.90 11.64
N LYS A 56 -12.89 -9.24 11.67
CA LYS A 56 -13.28 -10.05 12.84
C LYS A 56 -12.40 -9.86 14.07
N THR A 57 -11.21 -9.28 13.90
CA THR A 57 -10.24 -9.05 14.99
C THR A 57 -9.85 -7.59 15.13
N ALA A 58 -10.58 -6.68 14.46
CA ALA A 58 -10.27 -5.25 14.47
C ALA A 58 -8.79 -4.96 14.13
N THR A 59 -8.21 -5.71 13.19
CA THR A 59 -6.76 -5.66 12.89
C THR A 59 -6.47 -5.06 11.52
N ILE A 60 -7.35 -4.19 11.02
CA ILE A 60 -7.22 -3.61 9.68
C ILE A 60 -5.89 -2.84 9.58
N PRO A 61 -4.98 -3.22 8.67
CA PRO A 61 -3.62 -2.66 8.65
C PRO A 61 -3.55 -1.25 8.10
N CYS A 62 -4.53 -0.82 7.30
CA CYS A 62 -4.60 0.52 6.72
C CYS A 62 -6.06 0.98 6.54
N VAL A 63 -6.42 2.09 7.18
CA VAL A 63 -7.61 2.88 6.83
C VAL A 63 -7.21 3.74 5.63
N SER A 64 -7.93 3.61 4.51
CA SER A 64 -7.56 4.34 3.28
C SER A 64 -7.59 5.85 3.51
N GLY A 65 -6.60 6.58 2.97
CA GLY A 65 -6.56 8.04 3.02
C GLY A 65 -7.84 8.72 2.53
N ALA A 66 -8.49 8.14 1.51
CA ALA A 66 -9.73 8.65 0.94
C ALA A 66 -10.82 8.89 2.01
N VAL A 67 -11.14 7.86 2.79
CA VAL A 67 -12.17 7.96 3.82
C VAL A 67 -11.92 7.00 4.98
N GLY A 68 -12.09 7.54 6.18
CA GLY A 68 -12.00 6.80 7.43
C GLY A 68 -12.68 7.57 8.55
N LEU A 69 -13.21 6.84 9.53
CA LEU A 69 -13.67 7.43 10.79
C LEU A 69 -12.64 7.13 11.86
N PHE A 70 -12.32 8.13 12.67
CA PHE A 70 -11.35 8.00 13.74
C PHE A 70 -11.92 8.57 15.03
N ARG A 71 -11.63 7.89 16.14
CA ARG A 71 -11.88 8.43 17.47
C ARG A 71 -10.94 9.61 17.68
N LYS A 72 -11.49 10.78 18.03
CA LYS A 72 -10.72 12.03 18.20
C LYS A 72 -9.49 11.83 19.07
N GLU A 73 -9.63 11.15 20.21
CA GLU A 73 -8.54 10.89 21.14
C GLU A 73 -7.43 10.01 20.52
N ALA A 74 -7.79 9.01 19.72
CA ALA A 74 -6.82 8.17 19.02
C ALA A 74 -6.03 8.99 18.00
N LEU A 75 -6.71 9.84 17.23
CA LEU A 75 -6.09 10.69 16.23
C LEU A 75 -5.13 11.72 16.86
N LEU A 76 -5.54 12.34 17.98
CA LEU A 76 -4.68 13.28 18.71
C LEU A 76 -3.41 12.60 19.22
N ARG A 77 -3.50 11.39 19.78
CA ARG A 77 -2.32 10.61 20.21
C ARG A 77 -1.37 10.29 19.06
N GLN A 78 -1.89 10.05 17.86
CA GLN A 78 -1.07 9.74 16.68
C GLN A 78 -0.35 10.97 16.14
N SER A 79 -0.95 12.16 16.26
CA SER A 79 -0.40 13.41 15.72
C SER A 79 1.02 13.68 16.22
N ASP A 80 1.28 13.42 17.50
CA ASP A 80 2.60 13.66 18.12
C ASP A 80 3.66 12.62 17.70
N LEU A 81 3.22 11.45 17.24
CA LEU A 81 4.08 10.33 16.85
C LEU A 81 4.25 10.23 15.33
N HIS A 82 3.46 10.98 14.56
CA HIS A 82 3.44 10.92 13.11
C HIS A 82 4.75 11.49 12.54
N SER A 83 5.31 10.84 11.51
CA SER A 83 6.61 11.25 10.96
C SER A 83 6.56 12.57 10.17
N GLY A 84 5.35 13.04 9.84
CA GLY A 84 5.11 14.17 8.93
C GLY A 84 5.34 13.85 7.45
N GLU A 85 5.73 12.61 7.11
CA GLU A 85 5.78 12.15 5.72
C GLU A 85 4.35 11.91 5.21
N PHE A 86 4.02 12.50 4.06
CA PHE A 86 2.70 12.37 3.46
C PHE A 86 2.52 11.02 2.74
N SER A 87 3.61 10.48 2.18
CA SER A 87 3.57 9.17 1.51
C SER A 87 3.29 8.04 2.50
N GLY A 88 2.15 7.37 2.33
CA GLY A 88 1.67 6.33 3.25
C GLY A 88 1.41 6.84 4.66
N GLU A 89 1.02 8.11 4.79
CA GLU A 89 0.49 8.70 6.03
C GLU A 89 -0.69 7.87 6.56
N ASP A 90 -1.56 7.40 5.67
CA ASP A 90 -2.75 6.62 5.99
C ASP A 90 -2.39 5.25 6.61
N LEU A 91 -1.38 4.58 6.03
CA LEU A 91 -0.74 3.40 6.61
C LEU A 91 -0.12 3.74 7.97
N GLN A 92 0.71 4.78 8.07
CA GLN A 92 1.40 5.13 9.31
C GLN A 92 0.44 5.36 10.46
N ARG A 93 -0.57 6.20 10.22
CA ARG A 93 -1.63 6.53 11.16
C ARG A 93 -2.33 5.28 11.68
N THR A 94 -2.64 4.34 10.78
CA THR A 94 -3.28 3.08 11.14
C THR A 94 -2.34 2.17 11.96
N LEU A 95 -1.07 2.04 11.57
CA LEU A 95 -0.10 1.24 12.33
C LEU A 95 0.15 1.83 13.72
N LEU A 96 0.12 3.15 13.88
CA LEU A 96 0.25 3.81 15.18
C LEU A 96 -0.93 3.50 16.12
N ILE A 97 -2.14 3.25 15.61
CA ILE A 97 -3.25 2.71 16.41
C ILE A 97 -2.81 1.39 17.03
N HIS A 98 -2.40 0.43 16.18
CA HIS A 98 -2.03 -0.93 16.60
C HIS A 98 -0.77 -1.01 17.47
N ARG A 99 0.04 0.06 17.52
CA ARG A 99 1.19 0.16 18.43
C ARG A 99 0.81 0.65 19.82
N HIS A 100 -0.36 1.25 19.98
CA HIS A 100 -0.82 1.72 21.27
C HIS A 100 -1.21 0.54 22.16
N ARG A 101 -0.80 0.53 23.44
CA ARG A 101 -1.01 -0.63 24.33
C ARG A 101 -2.48 -0.95 24.62
N ASN A 102 -3.33 0.06 24.57
CA ASN A 102 -4.76 -0.02 24.90
C ASN A 102 -5.61 0.35 23.67
N ASP A 103 -5.16 -0.03 22.48
CA ASP A 103 -5.92 0.21 21.27
C ASP A 103 -7.22 -0.58 21.29
N ARG A 104 -8.25 0.01 20.68
CA ARG A 104 -9.54 -0.64 20.44
C ARG A 104 -9.62 -1.27 19.05
N GLY A 105 -8.48 -1.33 18.36
CA GLY A 105 -8.36 -1.81 16.99
C GLY A 105 -9.03 -0.92 15.96
N VAL A 106 -8.97 -1.41 14.73
CA VAL A 106 -9.51 -0.79 13.52
C VAL A 106 -10.43 -1.78 12.84
N THR A 107 -11.69 -1.41 12.69
CA THR A 107 -12.72 -2.25 12.07
C THR A 107 -13.01 -1.85 10.62
N PHE A 108 -13.84 -2.63 9.95
CA PHE A 108 -14.25 -2.43 8.58
C PHE A 108 -15.77 -2.36 8.48
N VAL A 109 -16.29 -1.36 7.78
CA VAL A 109 -17.70 -1.24 7.42
C VAL A 109 -17.86 -1.47 5.92
N ASP A 110 -18.87 -2.25 5.59
CA ASP A 110 -19.22 -2.53 4.20
C ASP A 110 -20.09 -1.43 3.56
N GLU A 111 -19.57 -0.21 3.56
CA GLU A 111 -20.21 0.95 2.94
C GLU A 111 -19.33 1.45 1.78
N GLU A 112 -19.89 1.43 0.57
CA GLU A 112 -19.16 1.72 -0.67
C GLU A 112 -18.92 3.22 -0.85
N VAL A 113 -17.66 3.58 -1.01
CA VAL A 113 -17.23 4.96 -1.27
C VAL A 113 -16.32 4.98 -2.49
N TYR A 114 -16.54 5.95 -3.38
CA TYR A 114 -15.79 6.06 -4.62
C TYR A 114 -14.68 7.12 -4.52
N THR A 115 -13.52 6.80 -5.09
CA THR A 115 -12.37 7.72 -5.23
C THR A 115 -11.95 7.83 -6.70
N HIS A 116 -11.19 8.86 -7.05
CA HIS A 116 -10.68 9.04 -8.39
C HIS A 116 -9.41 8.19 -8.61
N ALA A 117 -9.47 7.28 -9.58
CA ALA A 117 -8.28 6.56 -10.05
C ALA A 117 -7.45 7.40 -11.03
N PRO A 118 -6.12 7.20 -11.06
CA PRO A 118 -5.25 7.56 -12.18
C PRO A 118 -5.86 7.19 -13.53
N ARG A 119 -5.90 8.15 -14.44
CA ARG A 119 -6.42 8.01 -15.80
C ARG A 119 -5.33 7.62 -16.79
N THR A 120 -4.07 7.86 -16.43
CA THR A 120 -2.91 7.62 -17.29
C THR A 120 -1.87 6.75 -16.60
N LEU A 121 -1.05 6.04 -17.37
CA LEU A 121 0.09 5.27 -16.85
C LEU A 121 1.09 6.18 -16.10
N ARG A 122 1.22 7.43 -16.53
CA ARG A 122 2.06 8.43 -15.86
C ARG A 122 1.51 8.77 -14.47
N GLU A 123 0.23 9.03 -14.35
CA GLU A 123 -0.41 9.26 -13.04
C GLU A 123 -0.29 8.03 -12.14
N LEU A 124 -0.49 6.82 -12.67
CA LEU A 124 -0.29 5.59 -11.92
C LEU A 124 1.16 5.50 -11.42
N TYR A 125 2.14 5.70 -12.30
CA TYR A 125 3.54 5.66 -11.94
C TYR A 125 3.86 6.66 -10.82
N LEU A 126 3.40 7.90 -10.93
CA LEU A 126 3.60 8.93 -9.91
C LEU A 126 2.95 8.52 -8.58
N GLN A 127 1.71 8.01 -8.60
CA GLN A 127 1.03 7.52 -7.40
C GLN A 127 1.84 6.41 -6.71
N ARG A 128 2.43 5.49 -7.47
CA ARG A 128 3.18 4.34 -6.93
C ARG A 128 4.56 4.73 -6.42
N VAL A 129 5.35 5.40 -7.26
CA VAL A 129 6.75 5.73 -6.98
C VAL A 129 6.89 6.86 -5.97
N HIS A 130 5.93 7.79 -5.95
CA HIS A 130 5.99 8.96 -5.07
C HIS A 130 4.95 8.99 -3.97
N GLY A 131 3.93 8.13 -3.99
CA GLY A 131 2.90 8.07 -2.94
C GLY A 131 2.97 6.78 -2.13
N TRP A 132 2.55 5.67 -2.73
CA TRP A 132 2.26 4.44 -1.98
C TRP A 132 3.52 3.71 -1.50
N TRP A 133 4.41 3.38 -2.42
CA TRP A 133 5.56 2.52 -2.10
C TRP A 133 6.62 3.20 -1.21
N PRO A 134 6.89 4.53 -1.31
CA PRO A 134 7.73 5.19 -0.32
C PRO A 134 7.15 5.12 1.09
N GLY A 135 5.81 5.11 1.21
CA GLY A 135 5.13 4.93 2.48
C GLY A 135 5.38 3.58 3.13
N LEU A 136 5.55 2.52 2.33
CA LEU A 136 5.90 1.19 2.83
C LEU A 136 7.29 1.19 3.49
N TRP A 137 8.27 1.82 2.85
CA TRP A 137 9.62 2.00 3.40
C TRP A 137 9.64 2.93 4.62
N ASN A 138 8.86 4.02 4.59
CA ASN A 138 8.70 4.92 5.73
C ASN A 138 8.20 4.19 6.98
N ASN A 139 7.29 3.24 6.79
CA ASN A 139 6.66 2.49 7.85
C ASN A 139 7.36 1.17 8.20
N PHE A 140 8.55 0.91 7.63
CA PHE A 140 9.26 -0.36 7.80
C PHE A 140 9.48 -0.73 9.28
N HIS A 141 9.90 0.23 10.11
CA HIS A 141 10.10 0.00 11.55
C HIS A 141 8.79 -0.34 12.29
N HIS A 142 7.67 0.30 11.93
CA HIS A 142 6.38 -0.01 12.54
C HIS A 142 5.91 -1.42 12.15
N LEU A 143 6.09 -1.82 10.90
CA LEU A 143 5.81 -3.17 10.42
C LEU A 143 6.69 -4.20 11.14
N LEU A 144 7.99 -3.92 11.29
CA LEU A 144 8.92 -4.79 12.01
C LEU A 144 8.49 -4.98 13.46
N HIS A 145 8.15 -3.89 14.16
CA HIS A 145 7.65 -3.97 15.53
C HIS A 145 6.37 -4.80 15.62
N LEU A 146 5.39 -4.56 14.74
CA LEU A 146 4.11 -5.25 14.77
C LEU A 146 4.24 -6.74 14.41
N ALA A 147 5.15 -7.11 13.52
CA ALA A 147 5.43 -8.50 13.14
C ALA A 147 5.87 -9.37 14.33
N PHE A 148 6.70 -8.81 15.22
CA PHE A 148 7.34 -9.54 16.32
C PHE A 148 6.77 -9.23 17.71
N ALA A 149 5.86 -8.26 17.84
CA ALA A 149 5.22 -7.97 19.11
C ALA A 149 4.28 -9.09 19.56
N SER A 150 4.46 -9.57 20.79
CA SER A 150 3.71 -10.71 21.35
C SER A 150 2.23 -10.42 21.60
N LYS A 151 1.89 -9.16 21.89
CA LYS A 151 0.51 -8.71 22.17
C LYS A 151 -0.30 -8.39 20.92
N VAL A 152 0.31 -8.41 19.74
CA VAL A 152 -0.36 -8.11 18.48
C VAL A 152 -1.04 -9.37 17.95
N ASN A 153 -2.28 -9.23 17.48
CA ASN A 153 -3.03 -10.33 16.89
C ASN A 153 -2.28 -10.95 15.69
N TRP A 154 -2.29 -12.28 15.59
CA TRP A 154 -1.54 -13.01 14.57
C TRP A 154 -1.87 -12.56 13.13
N ARG A 155 -3.10 -12.10 12.85
CA ARG A 155 -3.48 -11.61 11.52
C ARG A 155 -2.69 -10.37 11.12
N LEU A 156 -2.53 -9.42 12.04
CA LEU A 156 -1.73 -8.22 11.80
C LEU A 156 -0.24 -8.54 11.74
N ARG A 157 0.23 -9.49 12.57
CA ARG A 157 1.61 -9.99 12.50
C ARG A 157 1.91 -10.59 11.13
N TYR A 158 1.02 -11.44 10.63
CA TYR A 158 1.13 -12.05 9.30
C TYR A 158 1.17 -11.00 8.20
N ASP A 159 0.25 -10.03 8.20
CA ASP A 159 0.23 -8.97 7.18
C ASP A 159 1.50 -8.10 7.24
N SER A 160 1.96 -7.78 8.46
CA SER A 160 3.23 -7.06 8.67
C SER A 160 4.44 -7.85 8.15
N LEU A 161 4.50 -9.16 8.43
CA LEU A 161 5.55 -10.04 7.91
C LEU A 161 5.50 -10.16 6.39
N TYR A 162 4.31 -10.25 5.80
CA TYR A 162 4.13 -10.29 4.36
C TYR A 162 4.60 -9.00 3.70
N ALA A 163 4.25 -7.85 4.27
CA ALA A 163 4.70 -6.54 3.80
C ALA A 163 6.24 -6.42 3.86
N LEU A 164 6.86 -6.85 4.97
CA LEU A 164 8.33 -6.88 5.10
C LEU A 164 8.96 -7.85 4.09
N PHE A 165 8.39 -9.04 3.93
CA PHE A 165 8.85 -10.04 2.97
C PHE A 165 8.84 -9.49 1.55
N LEU A 166 7.79 -8.79 1.13
CA LEU A 166 7.73 -8.17 -0.20
C LEU A 166 8.89 -7.20 -0.40
N VAL A 167 9.06 -6.26 0.52
CA VAL A 167 10.08 -5.21 0.45
C VAL A 167 11.50 -5.79 0.40
N VAL A 168 11.78 -6.80 1.23
CA VAL A 168 13.10 -7.44 1.29
C VAL A 168 13.36 -8.30 0.06
N THR A 169 12.33 -8.95 -0.50
CA THR A 169 12.50 -9.85 -1.64
C THR A 169 12.46 -9.18 -3.01
N ASP A 170 11.90 -7.97 -3.12
CA ASP A 170 11.75 -7.29 -4.42
C ASP A 170 13.08 -7.09 -5.19
N PRO A 171 14.21 -6.68 -4.57
CA PRO A 171 15.50 -6.61 -5.27
C PRO A 171 15.89 -7.93 -5.93
N PHE A 172 15.79 -9.03 -5.19
CA PHE A 172 16.11 -10.36 -5.68
C PHE A 172 15.16 -10.80 -6.80
N ARG A 173 13.87 -10.43 -6.71
CA ARG A 173 12.89 -10.71 -7.76
C ARG A 173 13.18 -9.96 -9.05
N ILE A 174 13.66 -8.72 -8.98
CA ILE A 174 14.11 -7.96 -10.17
C ILE A 174 15.35 -8.61 -10.78
N LEU A 175 16.34 -8.98 -9.96
CA LEU A 175 17.56 -9.65 -10.44
C LEU A 175 17.27 -11.02 -11.05
N ALA A 176 16.25 -11.73 -10.56
CA ALA A 176 15.81 -13.01 -11.09
C ALA A 176 14.95 -12.89 -12.37
N LEU A 177 14.45 -11.69 -12.70
CA LEU A 177 13.52 -11.50 -13.82
C LEU A 177 14.12 -11.86 -15.19
N PRO A 178 15.39 -11.53 -15.53
CA PRO A 178 16.00 -11.99 -16.78
C PRO A 178 16.05 -13.52 -16.91
N ALA A 179 16.22 -14.25 -15.80
CA ALA A 179 16.22 -15.71 -15.81
C ALA A 179 14.85 -16.29 -16.16
N LEU A 180 13.75 -15.55 -15.99
CA LEU A 180 12.42 -15.94 -16.45
C LEU A 180 12.35 -15.98 -17.99
N PHE A 181 12.99 -15.03 -18.65
CA PHE A 181 12.97 -14.87 -20.12
C PHE A 181 14.01 -15.72 -20.84
N SER A 182 14.91 -16.38 -20.11
CA SER A 182 15.95 -17.24 -20.70
C SER A 182 15.40 -18.52 -21.35
N SER A 183 14.15 -18.89 -21.06
CA SER A 183 13.50 -20.08 -21.61
C SER A 183 12.01 -19.83 -21.79
N PHE A 184 11.51 -20.12 -23.00
CA PHE A 184 10.09 -20.01 -23.33
C PHE A 184 9.21 -20.84 -22.38
N GLY A 185 9.61 -22.08 -22.07
CA GLY A 185 8.88 -22.95 -21.15
C GLY A 185 8.83 -22.38 -19.73
N ARG A 186 9.94 -21.83 -19.23
CA ARG A 186 10.00 -21.22 -17.89
C ARG A 186 9.08 -20.00 -17.81
N PHE A 187 9.12 -19.13 -18.81
CA PHE A 187 8.25 -17.96 -18.88
C PHE A 187 6.78 -18.36 -18.76
N TRP A 188 6.30 -19.28 -19.59
CA TRP A 188 4.89 -19.68 -19.60
C TRP A 188 4.46 -20.43 -18.35
N THR A 189 5.31 -21.28 -17.78
CA THR A 189 5.00 -21.98 -16.52
C THR A 189 4.73 -20.98 -15.40
N PHE A 190 5.60 -20.00 -15.19
CA PHE A 190 5.39 -18.98 -14.17
C PHE A 190 4.22 -18.06 -14.53
N TYR A 191 4.08 -17.66 -15.79
CA TYR A 191 2.98 -16.81 -16.22
C TYR A 191 1.62 -17.46 -15.92
N ILE A 192 1.41 -18.70 -16.36
CA ILE A 192 0.20 -19.48 -16.09
C ILE A 192 0.00 -19.65 -14.59
N PHE A 193 1.06 -20.00 -13.85
CA PHE A 193 0.98 -20.14 -12.40
C PHE A 193 0.47 -18.86 -11.72
N TYR A 194 1.00 -17.68 -12.08
CA TYR A 194 0.53 -16.40 -11.52
C TYR A 194 -0.90 -16.06 -11.97
N VAL A 195 -1.31 -16.37 -13.20
CA VAL A 195 -2.71 -16.24 -13.64
C VAL A 195 -3.63 -17.12 -12.79
N LEU A 196 -3.24 -18.37 -12.51
CA LEU A 196 -4.01 -19.29 -11.67
C LEU A 196 -4.12 -18.79 -10.23
N LEU A 197 -3.03 -18.25 -9.67
CA LEU A 197 -3.08 -17.60 -8.36
C LEU A 197 -4.03 -16.41 -8.35
N GLU A 198 -4.05 -15.60 -9.41
CA GLU A 198 -4.94 -14.44 -9.54
C GLU A 198 -6.40 -14.85 -9.81
N LEU A 199 -6.64 -16.04 -10.37
CA LEU A 199 -7.98 -16.57 -10.59
C LEU A 199 -8.70 -16.84 -9.27
N ILE A 200 -7.99 -17.21 -8.21
CA ILE A 200 -8.56 -17.49 -6.88
C ILE A 200 -9.29 -16.25 -6.32
N PRO A 201 -8.65 -15.07 -6.13
CA PRO A 201 -9.34 -13.88 -5.65
C PRO A 201 -10.41 -13.41 -6.64
N TYR A 202 -10.18 -13.52 -7.95
CA TYR A 202 -11.18 -13.17 -8.97
C TYR A 202 -12.50 -13.94 -8.80
N LEU A 203 -12.42 -15.25 -8.58
CA LEU A 203 -13.59 -16.09 -8.33
C LEU A 203 -14.25 -15.75 -6.99
N LYS A 204 -13.45 -15.55 -5.93
CA LYS A 204 -13.96 -15.22 -4.59
C LYS A 204 -14.70 -13.88 -4.55
N MET A 205 -14.29 -12.90 -5.35
CA MET A 205 -14.93 -11.58 -5.47
C MET A 205 -16.11 -11.58 -6.46
N GLY A 206 -16.55 -12.74 -6.96
CA GLY A 206 -17.74 -12.84 -7.80
C GLY A 206 -17.56 -12.36 -9.24
N ARG A 207 -16.35 -12.45 -9.82
CA ARG A 207 -16.07 -12.19 -11.25
C ARG A 207 -16.49 -10.79 -11.73
N ARG A 208 -16.29 -9.78 -10.88
CA ARG A 208 -16.74 -8.40 -11.11
C ARG A 208 -15.93 -7.64 -12.16
N GLU A 209 -14.72 -8.08 -12.47
CA GLU A 209 -13.84 -7.46 -13.47
C GLU A 209 -13.78 -8.30 -14.75
N SER A 210 -13.27 -7.71 -15.84
CA SER A 210 -13.03 -8.47 -17.06
C SER A 210 -11.94 -9.52 -16.86
N ILE A 211 -12.11 -10.71 -17.47
CA ILE A 211 -11.08 -11.76 -17.46
C ILE A 211 -9.75 -11.28 -18.04
N VAL A 212 -9.78 -10.27 -18.92
CA VAL A 212 -8.59 -9.62 -19.48
C VAL A 212 -7.68 -9.05 -18.38
N VAL A 213 -8.25 -8.51 -17.31
CA VAL A 213 -7.50 -8.00 -16.14
C VAL A 213 -6.71 -9.12 -15.47
N ILE A 214 -7.31 -10.32 -15.39
CA ILE A 214 -6.71 -11.50 -14.75
C ILE A 214 -5.60 -12.06 -15.62
N LEU A 215 -5.83 -12.18 -16.92
CA LEU A 215 -4.80 -12.63 -17.87
C LEU A 215 -3.60 -11.68 -17.87
N LEU A 216 -3.83 -10.37 -17.85
CA LEU A 216 -2.76 -9.37 -17.86
C LEU A 216 -2.18 -9.07 -16.46
N SER A 217 -2.72 -9.66 -15.39
CA SER A 217 -2.28 -9.43 -14.01
C SER A 217 -0.81 -9.75 -13.74
N PRO A 218 -0.16 -10.78 -14.34
CA PRO A 218 1.26 -11.00 -14.09
C PRO A 218 2.12 -9.86 -14.66
N ILE A 219 1.74 -9.31 -15.82
CA ILE A 219 2.43 -8.17 -16.45
C ILE A 219 2.26 -6.93 -15.57
N TYR A 220 1.04 -6.69 -15.08
CA TYR A 220 0.78 -5.62 -14.11
C TYR A 220 1.58 -5.81 -12.82
N GLY A 221 1.71 -7.05 -12.33
CA GLY A 221 2.52 -7.40 -11.16
C GLY A 221 4.01 -7.14 -11.34
N VAL A 222 4.56 -7.38 -12.53
CA VAL A 222 5.94 -7.01 -12.87
C VAL A 222 6.11 -5.48 -12.87
N ALA A 223 5.17 -4.73 -13.46
CA ALA A 223 5.21 -3.27 -13.41
C ALA A 223 5.16 -2.74 -11.96
N GLN A 224 4.34 -3.34 -11.10
CA GLN A 224 4.27 -3.01 -9.67
C GLN A 224 5.59 -3.29 -8.96
N LEU A 225 6.22 -4.44 -9.23
CA LEU A 225 7.55 -4.79 -8.71
C LEU A 225 8.59 -3.71 -9.08
N PHE A 226 8.65 -3.31 -10.36
CA PHE A 226 9.55 -2.23 -10.80
C PHE A 226 9.27 -0.93 -10.05
N THR A 227 8.00 -0.49 -9.96
CA THR A 227 7.68 0.76 -9.26
C THR A 227 8.02 0.73 -7.78
N ARG A 228 7.94 -0.43 -7.11
CA ARG A 228 8.27 -0.56 -5.68
C ARG A 228 9.77 -0.49 -5.42
N VAL A 229 10.59 -1.07 -6.30
CA VAL A 229 12.05 -0.90 -6.23
C VAL A 229 12.46 0.52 -6.57
N VAL A 230 11.87 1.15 -7.60
CA VAL A 230 12.17 2.56 -7.90
C VAL A 230 11.75 3.48 -6.75
N ALA A 231 10.64 3.18 -6.09
CA ALA A 231 10.17 3.94 -4.93
C ALA A 231 11.11 3.89 -3.72
N PHE A 232 11.90 2.82 -3.57
CA PHE A 232 12.95 2.79 -2.54
C PHE A 232 13.93 3.95 -2.72
N PHE A 233 14.38 4.18 -3.96
CA PHE A 233 15.26 5.31 -4.27
C PHE A 233 14.57 6.65 -4.05
N ALA A 234 13.28 6.77 -4.37
CA ALA A 234 12.51 7.98 -4.08
C ALA A 234 12.39 8.25 -2.57
N TRP A 235 12.17 7.21 -1.76
CA TRP A 235 12.16 7.31 -0.30
C TRP A 235 13.53 7.71 0.26
N LEU A 236 14.58 7.00 -0.16
CA LEU A 236 15.96 7.23 0.27
C LEU A 236 16.39 8.66 -0.06
N TYR A 237 16.08 9.11 -1.28
CA TYR A 237 16.28 10.48 -1.72
C TYR A 237 15.67 11.51 -0.75
N ARG A 238 14.40 11.34 -0.38
CA ARG A 238 13.71 12.27 0.52
C ARG A 238 14.36 12.31 1.90
N ARG A 239 14.83 11.16 2.39
CA ARG A 239 15.54 11.06 3.67
C ARG A 239 16.87 11.79 3.63
N LEU A 240 17.63 11.61 2.56
CA LEU A 240 18.92 12.30 2.38
C LEU A 240 18.73 13.82 2.26
N VAL A 241 17.75 14.28 1.49
CA VAL A 241 17.43 15.72 1.39
C VAL A 241 17.01 16.30 2.73
N ALA A 242 16.17 15.61 3.51
CA ALA A 242 15.75 16.09 4.83
C ALA A 242 16.95 16.23 5.78
N LEU A 243 17.90 15.30 5.73
CA LEU A 243 19.12 15.34 6.53
C LEU A 243 20.07 16.49 6.12
N THR A 244 20.24 16.74 4.82
CA THR A 244 21.21 17.73 4.33
C THR A 244 20.67 19.16 4.33
N SER A 245 19.37 19.35 4.09
CA SER A 245 18.77 20.68 3.95
C SER A 245 18.24 21.27 5.25
N GLY A 246 18.18 20.49 6.34
CA GLY A 246 17.57 20.90 7.61
C GLY A 246 16.08 21.28 7.50
N ARG A 247 15.45 21.05 6.34
CA ARG A 247 14.06 21.39 6.04
C ARG A 247 13.13 20.20 6.28
N ARG A 248 11.84 20.50 6.46
CA ARG A 248 10.76 19.48 6.44
C ARG A 248 10.85 18.64 5.16
N ILE A 249 10.50 17.37 5.30
CA ILE A 249 10.47 16.36 4.22
C ILE A 249 9.86 16.99 2.95
N PRO A 250 10.56 16.95 1.81
CA PRO A 250 10.07 17.56 0.58
C PRO A 250 8.74 16.91 0.16
N ASP A 251 7.82 17.76 -0.30
CA ASP A 251 6.50 17.37 -0.79
C ASP A 251 6.59 16.19 -1.76
N SER A 252 5.71 15.21 -1.56
CA SER A 252 5.73 13.92 -2.25
C SER A 252 5.76 14.06 -3.78
N TYR A 253 5.19 15.15 -4.32
CA TYR A 253 5.08 15.39 -5.76
C TYR A 253 6.07 16.41 -6.33
N LYS A 254 6.92 17.04 -5.52
CA LYS A 254 7.88 18.04 -6.00
C LYS A 254 9.20 17.41 -6.40
N ARG A 255 9.66 17.70 -7.62
CA ARG A 255 11.01 17.33 -8.08
C ARG A 255 12.02 18.23 -7.39
N ALA A 256 13.07 17.64 -6.84
CA ALA A 256 14.14 18.39 -6.20
C ALA A 256 15.47 18.23 -6.99
N PRO A 257 16.55 18.96 -6.65
CA PRO A 257 17.69 19.19 -7.56
C PRO A 257 18.42 17.92 -8.01
N LEU A 258 18.97 17.93 -9.23
CA LEU A 258 19.63 16.79 -9.90
C LEU A 258 20.74 16.14 -9.07
N ALA A 259 21.54 16.93 -8.33
CA ALA A 259 22.64 16.41 -7.50
C ALA A 259 22.17 15.42 -6.42
N HIS A 260 21.03 15.71 -5.77
CA HIS A 260 20.47 14.82 -4.77
C HIS A 260 19.90 13.55 -5.42
N GLN A 261 19.38 13.64 -6.66
CA GLN A 261 18.81 12.49 -7.37
C GLN A 261 19.92 11.52 -7.76
N ALA A 262 21.04 12.05 -8.26
CA ALA A 262 22.23 11.27 -8.58
C ALA A 262 22.81 10.59 -7.32
N PHE A 263 22.91 11.31 -6.20
CA PHE A 263 23.42 10.74 -4.95
C PHE A 263 22.52 9.62 -4.39
N ALA A 264 21.20 9.80 -4.39
CA ALA A 264 20.26 8.77 -3.96
C ALA A 264 20.30 7.53 -4.86
N LEU A 265 20.50 7.71 -6.17
CA LEU A 265 20.67 6.63 -7.13
C LEU A 265 21.96 5.85 -6.86
N VAL A 266 23.10 6.52 -6.69
CA VAL A 266 24.38 5.88 -6.38
C VAL A 266 24.31 5.13 -5.05
N PHE A 267 23.83 5.77 -3.98
CA PHE A 267 23.73 5.13 -2.67
C PHE A 267 22.76 3.95 -2.66
N GLY A 268 21.61 4.09 -3.32
CA GLY A 268 20.64 3.00 -3.41
C GLY A 268 21.16 1.81 -4.22
N LEU A 269 21.96 2.04 -5.28
CA LEU A 269 22.60 0.97 -6.03
C LEU A 269 23.65 0.24 -5.18
N VAL A 270 24.46 0.97 -4.41
CA VAL A 270 25.41 0.36 -3.47
C VAL A 270 24.67 -0.47 -2.42
N ALA A 271 23.57 0.04 -1.86
CA ALA A 271 22.76 -0.69 -0.88
C ALA A 271 22.11 -1.96 -1.47
N LEU A 272 21.72 -1.94 -2.75
CA LEU A 272 21.12 -3.09 -3.43
C LEU A 272 22.15 -4.16 -3.85
N VAL A 273 23.40 -3.77 -4.12
CA VAL A 273 24.48 -4.68 -4.56
C VAL A 273 25.32 -5.19 -3.39
N GLY A 274 25.35 -4.46 -2.26
CA GLY A 274 26.07 -4.82 -1.05
C GLY A 274 25.29 -5.68 -0.04
N LEU A 275 24.04 -6.05 -0.36
CA LEU A 275 23.16 -6.98 0.38
C LEU A 275 23.05 -8.30 -0.38
#